data_AF-A0A087MBU8-F1
#
_entry.id   AF-A0A087MBU8-F1
#
_cell.length_a   1.000
_cell.length_b   1.000
_cell.length_c   1.000
_cell.angle_alpha   90.00
_cell.angle_beta   90.00
_cell.angle_gamma   90.00
#
_symmetry.space_group_name_H-M   'P 1'
#
loop_
_entity.id
_entity.type
_entity.pdbx_description
1 polymer ?
#
loop_
_entity_poly.entity_id
_entity_poly.type
_entity_poly.pdbx_seq_one_letter_code
_entity_poly.pdbx_strand_id
1 'polypeptide(L)'
;MNNKEFAEYLGISEPTIYSWKKNKKNLYEIVMQWKNGSLNKLSIEEEKILKIFKSLNEKQQKYYLLKMESDVIQNEMNEENYKK
;
A
#
# COMPACT_ATOMS: atom_id res chain seq x y z
N MET A 1 -2.40 1.58 18.26
CA MET A 1 -1.98 0.39 19.01
C MET A 1 -0.62 0.64 19.64
N ASN A 2 -0.54 0.58 20.97
CA ASN A 2 0.74 0.68 21.69
C ASN A 2 1.55 -0.64 21.54
N ASN A 3 2.80 -0.69 22.01
CA ASN A 3 3.65 -1.88 21.80
C ASN A 3 3.18 -3.10 22.61
N LYS A 4 2.56 -2.89 23.77
CA LYS A 4 2.02 -3.95 24.62
C LYS A 4 0.83 -4.64 23.96
N GLU A 5 -0.16 -3.86 23.53
CA GLU A 5 -1.34 -4.33 22.77
C GLU A 5 -0.91 -5.07 21.49
N PHE A 6 0.14 -4.58 20.83
CA PHE A 6 0.64 -5.20 19.62
C PHE A 6 1.39 -6.51 19.88
N ALA A 7 2.16 -6.60 20.98
CA ALA A 7 2.78 -7.85 21.40
C ALA A 7 1.71 -8.90 21.73
N GLU A 8 0.65 -8.50 22.46
CA GLU A 8 -0.50 -9.35 22.77
C GLU A 8 -1.20 -9.84 21.50
N TYR A 9 -1.45 -8.96 20.53
CA TYR A 9 -2.02 -9.32 19.22
C TYR A 9 -1.17 -10.36 18.47
N LEU A 10 0.16 -10.22 18.52
CA LEU A 10 1.08 -11.17 17.88
C LEU A 10 1.27 -12.47 18.67
N GLY A 11 0.70 -12.59 19.88
CA GLY A 11 0.90 -13.75 20.75
C GLY A 11 2.33 -13.87 21.30
N ILE A 12 3.04 -12.75 21.45
CA ILE A 12 4.42 -12.70 21.93
C ILE A 12 4.56 -11.80 23.16
N SER A 13 5.70 -11.89 23.84
CA SER A 13 6.03 -10.98 24.94
C SER A 13 6.49 -9.61 24.41
N GLU A 14 6.16 -8.52 25.12
CA GLU A 14 6.63 -7.18 24.75
C GLU A 14 8.17 -7.08 24.60
N PRO A 15 8.99 -7.71 25.46
CA PRO A 15 10.45 -7.77 25.28
C PRO A 15 10.89 -8.36 23.94
N THR A 16 10.11 -9.27 23.35
CA THR A 16 10.41 -9.88 22.05
C THR A 16 10.47 -8.85 20.93
N ILE A 17 9.59 -7.83 20.96
CA ILE A 17 9.59 -6.72 20.00
C ILE A 17 10.91 -5.94 20.09
N TYR A 18 11.35 -5.60 21.32
CA TYR A 18 12.61 -4.87 21.53
C TYR A 18 13.84 -5.72 21.14
N SER A 19 13.79 -7.04 21.36
CA SER A 19 14.83 -7.96 20.91
C SER A 19 14.97 -7.97 19.39
N TRP A 20 13.86 -7.92 18.64
CA TRP A 20 13.92 -7.82 17.17
C TRP A 20 14.60 -6.54 16.70
N LYS A 21 14.40 -5.41 17.38
CA LYS A 21 15.08 -4.15 17.05
C LYS A 21 16.62 -4.31 17.03
N LYS A 22 17.16 -5.16 17.91
CA LYS A 22 18.61 -5.40 18.04
C LYS A 22 19.10 -6.56 17.17
N ASN A 23 18.38 -7.67 17.17
CA ASN A 23 18.87 -8.94 16.64
C ASN A 23 18.25 -9.32 15.28
N LYS A 24 17.12 -8.71 14.91
CA LYS A 24 16.35 -9.00 13.69
C LYS A 24 15.79 -7.69 13.10
N LYS A 25 16.67 -6.74 12.79
CA LYS A 25 16.31 -5.37 12.39
C LYS A 25 15.28 -5.32 11.26
N ASN A 26 15.47 -6.11 10.19
CA ASN A 26 14.54 -6.12 9.04
C ASN A 26 13.14 -6.63 9.43
N LEU A 27 13.06 -7.66 10.28
CA LEU A 27 11.78 -8.15 10.81
C LEU A 27 11.10 -7.07 11.64
N TYR A 28 11.84 -6.41 12.52
CA TYR A 28 11.33 -5.31 13.32
C TYR A 28 10.78 -4.18 12.45
N GLU A 29 11.49 -3.79 11.39
CA GLU A 29 11.06 -2.73 10.47
C GLU A 29 9.76 -3.08 9.74
N ILE A 30 9.67 -4.28 9.15
CA ILE A 30 8.45 -4.76 8.46
C ILE A 30 7.26 -4.76 9.41
N VAL A 31 7.43 -5.37 10.58
CA VAL A 31 6.35 -5.54 11.56
C VAL A 31 5.89 -4.18 12.11
N MET A 32 6.82 -3.26 12.38
CA MET A 32 6.49 -1.90 12.83
C MET A 32 5.88 -1.04 11.73
N GLN A 33 6.27 -1.22 10.47
CA GLN A 33 5.62 -0.56 9.34
C GLN A 33 4.17 -1.02 9.19
N TRP A 34 3.88 -2.31 9.38
CA TRP A 34 2.51 -2.81 9.41
C TRP A 34 1.73 -2.21 10.58
N LYS A 35 2.30 -2.26 11.79
CA LYS A 35 1.69 -1.70 13.01
C LYS A 35 1.32 -0.22 12.87
N ASN A 36 2.18 0.54 12.19
CA ASN A 36 1.99 1.98 11.98
C ASN A 36 1.15 2.29 10.73
N GLY A 37 0.60 1.26 10.06
CA GLY A 37 -0.18 1.39 8.83
C GLY A 37 0.63 1.87 7.63
N SER A 38 1.95 2.02 7.74
CA SER A 38 2.82 2.57 6.70
C SER A 38 3.22 1.55 5.63
N LEU A 39 2.96 0.26 5.84
CA LEU A 39 3.20 -0.76 4.83
C LEU A 39 2.25 -0.63 3.62
N ASN A 40 1.13 0.10 3.79
CA ASN A 40 0.14 0.41 2.75
C ASN A 40 -0.34 1.87 2.87
N LYS A 41 0.53 2.82 3.23
CA LYS A 41 0.15 4.24 3.26
C LYS A 41 -0.02 4.73 1.82
N LEU A 42 -1.27 4.75 1.37
CA LEU A 42 -1.68 5.48 0.19
C LEU A 42 -1.41 6.98 0.44
N SER A 43 -0.94 7.67 -0.58
CA SER A 43 -0.97 9.13 -0.66
C SER A 43 -2.41 9.66 -0.56
N ILE A 44 -2.56 10.95 -0.26
CA ILE A 44 -3.88 11.59 -0.16
C ILE A 44 -4.67 11.41 -1.48
N GLU A 45 -3.95 11.49 -2.60
CA GLU A 45 -4.48 11.29 -3.95
C GLU A 45 -4.94 9.84 -4.15
N GLU A 46 -4.13 8.86 -3.76
CA GLU A 46 -4.49 7.44 -3.85
C GLU A 46 -5.68 7.07 -2.95
N GLU A 47 -5.76 7.62 -1.73
CA GLU A 47 -6.92 7.45 -0.86
C GLU A 47 -8.18 8.03 -1.49
N LYS A 48 -8.08 9.22 -2.11
CA LYS A 48 -9.19 9.87 -2.81
C LYS A 48 -9.67 9.03 -3.99
N ILE A 49 -8.74 8.50 -4.80
CA ILE A 49 -9.06 7.61 -5.92
C ILE A 49 -9.78 6.36 -5.40
N LEU A 50 -9.24 5.70 -4.37
CA LEU A 50 -9.84 4.49 -3.82
C LEU A 50 -11.25 4.75 -3.27
N LYS A 51 -11.46 5.90 -2.61
CA LYS A 51 -12.78 6.30 -2.10
C LYS A 51 -13.79 6.50 -3.24
N ILE A 52 -13.39 7.18 -4.31
CA ILE A 52 -14.25 7.37 -5.50
C ILE A 52 -14.55 6.01 -6.13
N PHE A 53 -13.53 5.20 -6.38
CA PHE A 53 -13.66 3.91 -7.05
C PHE A 53 -14.63 2.97 -6.31
N LYS A 54 -14.55 2.92 -4.97
CA LYS A 54 -15.46 2.13 -4.12
C LYS A 54 -16.91 2.62 -4.15
N SER A 55 -17.16 3.87 -4.52
CA SER A 55 -18.53 4.42 -4.64
C SER A 55 -19.21 4.11 -5.97
N LEU A 56 -18.44 3.63 -6.95
CA LEU A 56 -18.92 3.28 -8.28
C LEU A 56 -19.53 1.87 -8.31
N ASN A 57 -20.48 1.65 -9.22
CA ASN A 57 -20.96 0.30 -9.51
C ASN A 57 -19.97 -0.49 -10.39
N GLU A 58 -20.17 -1.79 -10.51
CA GLU A 58 -19.27 -2.70 -11.22
C GLU A 58 -19.02 -2.29 -12.69
N LYS A 59 -20.07 -1.85 -13.40
CA LYS A 59 -19.93 -1.40 -14.80
C LYS A 59 -19.06 -0.15 -14.90
N GLN A 60 -19.25 0.80 -13.98
CA GLN A 60 -18.47 2.02 -13.91
C GLN A 60 -17.01 1.73 -13.54
N GLN A 61 -16.77 0.87 -12.55
CA GLN A 61 -15.42 0.44 -12.18
C GLN A 61 -14.68 -0.16 -13.38
N LYS A 62 -15.33 -1.08 -14.10
CA LYS A 62 -14.77 -1.71 -15.30
C LYS A 62 -14.47 -0.68 -16.40
N TYR A 63 -15.38 0.26 -16.63
CA TYR A 63 -15.17 1.33 -17.61
C TYR A 63 -13.93 2.18 -17.29
N TYR A 64 -13.80 2.66 -16.05
CA TYR A 64 -12.68 3.52 -15.69
C TYR A 64 -11.34 2.77 -15.66
N LEU A 65 -11.34 1.50 -15.28
CA LEU A 65 -10.14 0.67 -15.35
C LEU A 65 -9.64 0.52 -16.80
N LEU A 66 -10.52 0.13 -17.72
CA LEU A 66 -10.19 0.02 -19.15
C LEU A 66 -9.70 1.34 -19.74
N LYS A 67 -10.29 2.46 -19.32
CA LYS A 67 -9.86 3.78 -19.76
C LYS A 67 -8.43 4.09 -19.31
N MET A 68 -8.13 3.88 -18.02
CA MET A 68 -6.78 4.11 -17.49
C MET A 68 -5.74 3.24 -18.20
N GLU A 69 -6.06 1.97 -18.44
CA GLU A 69 -5.20 1.04 -19.19
C GLU A 69 -4.96 1.53 -20.63
N SER A 70 -6.01 1.99 -21.32
CA SER A 70 -5.90 2.55 -22.66
C SER A 70 -5.04 3.81 -22.70
N ASP A 71 -5.18 4.70 -21.71
CA ASP A 71 -4.40 5.94 -21.63
C ASP A 71 -2.90 5.64 -21.42
N VAL A 72 -2.56 4.63 -20.60
CA VAL A 72 -1.18 4.18 -20.39
C VAL A 72 -0.57 3.67 -21.69
N ILE A 73 -1.26 2.77 -22.40
CA ILE A 73 -0.79 2.20 -23.66
C ILE A 73 -0.58 3.29 -24.71
N GLN A 74 -1.53 4.22 -24.83
CA GLN A 74 -1.42 5.31 -25.81
C GLN A 74 -0.21 6.21 -25.53
N ASN A 75 0.09 6.48 -24.26
CA ASN A 75 1.25 7.26 -23.87
C ASN A 75 2.56 6.54 -24.20
N GLU A 76 2.65 5.24 -23.92
CA GLU A 76 3.81 4.41 -24.28
C GLU A 76 4.06 4.43 -25.80
N MET A 77 3.01 4.24 -26.61
CA MET A 77 3.11 4.30 -28.07
C MET A 77 3.58 5.67 -28.57
N ASN A 78 3.11 6.76 -27.95
CA ASN A 78 3.52 8.10 -28.30
C ASN A 78 5.00 8.33 -27.98
N GLU A 79 5.47 7.93 -26.80
CA GLU A 79 6.88 8.06 -26.40
C GLU A 79 7.84 7.28 -27.31
N GLU A 80 7.44 6.10 -27.80
CA GLU A 80 8.23 5.33 -28.77
C GLU A 80 8.34 6.04 -30.13
N ASN A 81 7.30 6.74 -30.56
CA ASN A 81 7.31 7.49 -31.82
C ASN A 81 8.21 8.73 -31.78
N TYR A 82 8.43 9.33 -30.60
CA TYR A 82 9.36 10.47 -30.44
C TYR A 82 10.84 10.07 -30.31
N LYS A 83 11.12 8.77 -30.09
CA LYS A 83 12.49 8.22 -29.98
C LYS A 83 13.04 7.68 -31.30
N LYS A 84 12.24 7.66 -32.38
CA LYS A 84 12.64 7.27 -33.74
C LYS A 84 12.90 8.51 -34.60
#